data_AF-A0A4Q3AGR7-F1
#
_entry.id   AF-A0A4Q3AGR7-F1
#
_cell.length_a   1.000
_cell.length_b   1.000
_cell.length_c   1.000
_cell.angle_alpha   90.00
_cell.angle_beta   90.00
_cell.angle_gamma   90.00
#
_symmetry.space_group_name_H-M   'P 1'
#
loop_
_entity.id
_entity.type
_entity.pdbx_description
1 polymer ?
#
loop_
_entity_poly.entity_id
_entity_poly.type
_entity_poly.pdbx_seq_one_letter_code
_entity_poly.pdbx_strand_id
1 'polypeptide(L)'
;MSPVNQLLLAFILIQFKHLIIDWIWQPPYEHQNKGIYGHWGGIQHAFKNAIGTATAVGAAFSFASGPLVLLVFVFDFIVHYHIDWMKKQVVARYDLHPMKDPEFWWATGVDQFAHQLTYLFILWYVANRFF
;
A
#
# COMPACT_ATOMS: atom_id res chain seq x y z
N MET A 1 -11.21 -20.73 -10.49
CA MET A 1 -9.81 -20.51 -10.94
C MET A 1 -8.91 -21.36 -10.07
N SER A 2 -7.75 -21.84 -10.54
CA SER A 2 -6.80 -22.55 -9.68
C SER A 2 -6.25 -21.61 -8.59
N PRO A 3 -5.74 -22.13 -7.46
CA PRO A 3 -5.13 -21.32 -6.39
C PRO A 3 -4.04 -20.37 -6.91
N VAL A 4 -3.16 -20.89 -7.76
CA VAL A 4 -2.07 -20.11 -8.38
C VAL A 4 -2.63 -18.97 -9.23
N ASN A 5 -3.67 -19.22 -10.03
CA ASN A 5 -4.26 -18.17 -10.88
C ASN A 5 -4.94 -17.07 -10.05
N GLN A 6 -5.54 -17.41 -8.91
CA GLN A 6 -6.12 -16.41 -8.01
C GLN A 6 -5.03 -15.54 -7.37
N LEU A 7 -3.95 -16.15 -6.88
CA LEU A 7 -2.80 -15.42 -6.33
C LEU A 7 -2.17 -14.48 -7.35
N LEU A 8 -1.94 -14.95 -8.58
CA LEU A 8 -1.38 -14.14 -9.65
C LEU A 8 -2.30 -12.98 -10.03
N LEU A 9 -3.62 -13.24 -10.14
CA LEU A 9 -4.61 -12.20 -10.40
C LEU A 9 -4.61 -11.15 -9.28
N ALA A 10 -4.67 -11.58 -8.02
CA ALA A 10 -4.66 -10.68 -6.87
C ALA A 10 -3.38 -9.84 -6.85
N PHE A 11 -2.23 -10.46 -7.09
CA PHE A 11 -0.95 -9.77 -7.13
C PHE A 11 -0.92 -8.71 -8.24
N ILE A 12 -1.31 -9.05 -9.47
CA ILE A 12 -1.37 -8.10 -10.60
C ILE A 12 -2.30 -6.93 -10.28
N LEU A 13 -3.50 -7.19 -9.74
CA LEU A 13 -4.44 -6.13 -9.37
C LEU A 13 -3.87 -5.21 -8.29
N ILE A 14 -3.16 -5.76 -7.30
CA ILE A 14 -2.48 -4.98 -6.26
C ILE A 14 -1.29 -4.20 -6.81
N GLN A 15 -0.57 -4.71 -7.83
CA GLN A 15 0.48 -3.91 -8.49
C GLN A 15 -0.12 -2.74 -9.26
N PHE A 16 -1.20 -2.97 -10.00
CA PHE A 16 -1.90 -1.90 -10.72
C PHE A 16 -2.48 -0.86 -9.77
N LYS A 17 -3.12 -1.26 -8.66
CA LYS A 17 -3.65 -0.30 -7.68
C LYS A 17 -2.53 0.52 -7.07
N HIS A 18 -1.41 -0.10 -6.72
CA HIS A 18 -0.27 0.61 -6.14
C HIS A 18 0.33 1.62 -7.12
N LEU A 19 0.52 1.25 -8.38
CA LEU A 19 0.93 2.20 -9.42
C LEU A 19 -0.05 3.38 -9.54
N ILE A 20 -1.35 3.08 -9.62
CA ILE A 20 -2.36 4.13 -9.82
C ILE A 20 -2.45 5.04 -8.60
N ILE A 21 -2.56 4.49 -7.38
CA ILE A 21 -2.86 5.29 -6.19
C ILE A 21 -1.61 5.99 -5.68
N ASP A 22 -0.50 5.27 -5.50
CA ASP A 22 0.73 5.82 -4.91
C ASP A 22 1.45 6.82 -5.82
N TRP A 23 1.36 6.62 -7.13
CA TRP A 23 2.15 7.40 -8.10
C TRP A 23 1.31 8.31 -9.00
N ILE A 24 0.22 7.82 -9.57
CA ILE A 24 -0.54 8.58 -10.58
C ILE A 24 -1.61 9.46 -9.92
N TRP A 25 -2.33 8.93 -8.93
CA TRP A 25 -3.48 9.55 -8.29
C TRP A 25 -3.16 10.01 -6.86
N GLN A 26 -2.10 10.79 -6.74
CA GLN A 26 -1.65 11.38 -5.48
C GLN A 26 -1.57 12.92 -5.58
N PRO A 27 -2.72 13.63 -5.44
CA PRO A 27 -2.78 15.09 -5.60
C PRO A 27 -1.90 15.84 -4.58
N PRO A 28 -1.56 17.12 -4.84
CA PRO A 28 -0.76 17.97 -3.93
C PRO A 28 -1.16 17.90 -2.47
N TYR A 29 -2.47 17.92 -2.20
CA TYR A 29 -2.99 17.82 -0.84
C TYR A 29 -2.55 16.57 -0.08
N GLU A 30 -2.33 15.44 -0.76
CA GLU A 30 -1.89 14.20 -0.12
C GLU A 30 -0.38 14.16 0.04
N HIS A 31 0.40 14.27 -1.04
CA HIS A 31 1.85 14.05 -0.99
C HIS A 31 2.61 15.14 -0.22
N GLN A 32 2.07 16.36 -0.15
CA GLN A 32 2.65 17.43 0.65
C GLN A 32 2.41 17.22 2.14
N ASN A 33 1.24 16.67 2.51
CA ASN A 33 0.82 16.60 3.91
C ASN A 33 0.97 15.22 4.57
N LYS A 34 1.21 14.14 3.81
CA LYS A 34 1.32 12.77 4.37
C LYS A 34 2.48 12.55 5.34
N GLY A 35 3.41 13.51 5.46
CA GLY A 35 4.44 13.51 6.50
C GLY A 35 3.96 14.01 7.86
N ILE A 36 2.79 14.66 7.95
CA ILE A 36 2.24 15.14 9.21
C ILE A 36 1.37 14.02 9.81
N TYR A 37 1.77 13.53 10.99
CA TYR A 37 1.04 12.46 11.67
C TYR A 37 -0.41 12.90 11.98
N GLY A 38 -1.39 12.03 11.70
CA GLY A 38 -2.82 12.31 11.79
C GLY A 38 -3.40 13.23 10.70
N HIS A 39 -2.60 13.77 9.77
CA HIS A 39 -3.13 14.70 8.78
C HIS A 39 -4.03 14.00 7.75
N TRP A 40 -5.13 14.67 7.41
CA TRP A 40 -6.17 14.12 6.54
C TRP A 40 -5.67 13.72 5.15
N GLY A 41 -4.76 14.49 4.55
CA GLY A 41 -4.10 14.11 3.29
C GLY A 41 -3.38 12.76 3.34
N GLY A 42 -2.69 12.43 4.44
CA GLY A 42 -2.07 11.10 4.60
C GLY A 42 -3.10 10.00 4.84
N ILE A 43 -4.14 10.30 5.62
CA ILE A 43 -5.27 9.39 5.88
C ILE A 43 -6.01 9.06 4.59
N GLN A 44 -6.34 10.06 3.77
CA GLN A 44 -7.01 9.87 2.49
C GLN A 44 -6.20 9.00 1.54
N HIS A 45 -4.88 9.21 1.50
CA HIS A 45 -4.00 8.41 0.67
C HIS A 45 -4.02 6.93 1.07
N ALA A 46 -3.79 6.64 2.35
CA ALA A 46 -3.83 5.28 2.89
C ALA A 46 -5.22 4.64 2.74
N PHE A 47 -6.29 5.42 2.90
CA PHE A 47 -7.68 4.96 2.75
C PHE A 47 -7.98 4.51 1.32
N LYS A 48 -7.57 5.28 0.31
CA LYS A 48 -7.69 4.87 -1.09
C LYS A 48 -6.95 3.56 -1.35
N ASN A 49 -5.73 3.45 -0.83
CA ASN A 49 -4.91 2.25 -0.98
C ASN A 49 -5.57 1.03 -0.36
N ALA A 50 -6.11 1.17 0.85
CA ALA A 50 -6.87 0.13 1.54
C ALA A 50 -8.13 -0.31 0.76
N ILE A 51 -8.89 0.62 0.18
CA ILE A 51 -10.01 0.29 -0.71
C ILE A 51 -9.51 -0.51 -1.91
N GLY A 52 -8.42 -0.06 -2.55
CA GLY A 52 -7.83 -0.74 -3.70
C GLY A 52 -7.41 -2.17 -3.39
N THR A 53 -6.72 -2.38 -2.26
CA THR A 53 -6.26 -3.70 -1.80
C THR A 53 -7.43 -4.62 -1.46
N ALA A 54 -8.42 -4.12 -0.70
CA ALA A 54 -9.62 -4.87 -0.36
C ALA A 54 -10.43 -5.28 -1.61
N THR A 55 -10.54 -4.37 -2.59
CA THR A 55 -11.21 -4.64 -3.87
C THR A 55 -10.47 -5.69 -4.69
N ALA A 56 -9.14 -5.59 -4.80
CA ALA A 56 -8.32 -6.55 -5.52
C ALA A 56 -8.41 -7.96 -4.93
N VAL A 57 -8.33 -8.07 -3.60
CA VAL A 57 -8.50 -9.34 -2.88
C VAL A 57 -9.92 -9.89 -3.05
N GLY A 58 -10.95 -9.06 -2.85
CA GLY A 58 -12.35 -9.46 -3.02
C GLY A 58 -12.64 -10.00 -4.43
N ALA A 59 -12.11 -9.34 -5.46
CA ALA A 59 -12.28 -9.76 -6.85
C ALA A 59 -11.56 -11.09 -7.15
N ALA A 60 -10.32 -11.25 -6.69
CA ALA A 60 -9.50 -12.42 -7.01
C ALA A 60 -9.94 -13.71 -6.28
N PHE A 61 -10.48 -13.57 -5.07
CA PHE A 61 -10.92 -14.69 -4.22
C PHE A 61 -12.46 -14.86 -4.20
N SER A 62 -13.12 -14.58 -5.33
CA SER A 62 -14.55 -14.86 -5.55
C SER A 62 -15.48 -14.29 -4.47
N PHE A 63 -15.30 -13.01 -4.14
CA PHE A 63 -16.01 -12.33 -3.05
C PHE A 63 -15.72 -12.98 -1.69
N ALA A 64 -14.44 -12.90 -1.31
CA ALA A 64 -14.00 -13.20 0.04
C ALA A 64 -14.97 -12.65 1.09
N SER A 65 -15.16 -13.40 2.18
CA SER A 65 -16.15 -13.03 3.21
C SER A 65 -15.97 -11.57 3.67
N GLY A 66 -17.08 -10.88 3.94
CA GLY A 66 -17.07 -9.48 4.39
C GLY A 66 -16.09 -9.21 5.55
N PRO A 67 -16.03 -10.06 6.60
CA PRO A 67 -15.05 -9.90 7.67
C PRO A 67 -13.59 -10.00 7.21
N LEU A 68 -13.26 -10.88 6.26
CA LEU A 68 -11.91 -11.01 5.73
C LEU A 68 -11.51 -9.77 4.92
N VAL A 69 -12.41 -9.27 4.07
CA VAL A 69 -12.18 -8.05 3.29
C VAL A 69 -12.01 -6.83 4.19
N LEU A 70 -12.81 -6.72 5.25
CA LEU A 70 -12.68 -5.66 6.25
C LEU A 70 -11.34 -5.75 7.00
N LEU A 71 -10.89 -6.96 7.35
CA LEU A 71 -9.58 -7.16 7.99
C LEU A 71 -8.44 -6.72 7.07
N VAL A 72 -8.48 -7.12 5.80
CA VAL A 72 -7.49 -6.70 4.78
C VAL A 72 -7.47 -5.19 4.63
N PHE A 73 -8.66 -4.57 4.56
CA PHE A 73 -8.81 -3.13 4.49
C PHE A 73 -8.15 -2.42 5.68
N VAL A 74 -8.50 -2.81 6.90
CA VAL A 74 -7.97 -2.16 8.12
C VAL A 74 -6.47 -2.35 8.23
N PHE A 75 -5.97 -3.55 7.90
CA PHE A 75 -4.55 -3.85 7.95
C PHE A 75 -3.76 -3.01 6.94
N ASP A 76 -4.17 -2.99 5.67
CA ASP A 76 -3.50 -2.20 4.64
C ASP A 76 -3.56 -0.70 4.97
N PHE A 77 -4.71 -0.20 5.44
CA PHE A 77 -4.86 1.20 5.85
C PHE A 77 -3.82 1.60 6.90
N ILE A 78 -3.69 0.82 7.97
CA ILE A 78 -2.75 1.12 9.07
C ILE A 78 -1.32 1.03 8.57
N VAL A 79 -0.95 -0.07 7.91
CA VAL A 79 0.45 -0.31 7.51
C VAL A 79 0.89 0.69 6.44
N HIS A 80 0.07 0.91 5.40
CA HIS A 80 0.36 1.84 4.31
C HIS A 80 0.57 3.25 4.85
N TYR A 81 -0.31 3.70 5.76
CA TYR A 81 -0.18 5.01 6.41
C TYR A 81 1.18 5.19 7.10
N HIS A 82 1.61 4.18 7.87
CA HIS A 82 2.85 4.27 8.64
C HIS A 82 4.10 4.17 7.77
N ILE A 83 4.09 3.36 6.69
CA ILE A 83 5.20 3.28 5.75
C ILE A 83 5.41 4.66 5.09
N ASP A 84 4.35 5.21 4.53
CA ASP A 84 4.37 6.51 3.84
C ASP A 84 4.82 7.65 4.76
N TRP A 85 4.27 7.68 5.97
CA TRP A 85 4.64 8.65 6.99
C TRP A 85 6.13 8.50 7.35
N MET A 86 6.60 7.28 7.63
CA MET A 86 7.98 7.03 8.01
C MET A 86 8.96 7.45 6.92
N LYS A 87 8.65 7.20 5.64
CA LYS A 87 9.49 7.68 4.52
C LYS A 87 9.61 9.20 4.53
N LYS A 88 8.52 9.92 4.75
CA LYS A 88 8.54 11.39 4.85
C LYS A 88 9.35 11.86 6.06
N GLN A 89 9.25 11.18 7.20
CA GLN A 89 10.06 11.50 8.39
C GLN A 89 11.56 11.31 8.13
N VAL A 90 11.96 10.22 7.47
CA VAL A 90 13.37 9.97 7.12
C VAL A 90 13.88 11.06 6.19
N VAL A 91 13.16 11.35 5.11
CA VAL A 91 13.55 12.38 4.14
C VAL A 91 13.65 13.76 4.81
N ALA A 92 12.71 14.13 5.66
CA ALA A 92 12.72 15.42 6.35
C ALA A 92 13.82 15.51 7.42
N ARG A 93 14.07 14.43 8.17
CA ARG A 93 15.08 14.41 9.24
C ARG A 93 16.50 14.59 8.72
N TYR A 94 16.78 14.08 7.53
CA TYR A 94 18.10 14.15 6.90
C TYR A 94 18.18 15.16 5.74
N ASP A 95 17.12 15.96 5.53
CA ASP A 95 17.01 16.96 4.45
C ASP A 95 17.41 16.41 3.06
N LEU A 96 16.92 15.20 2.74
CA LEU A 96 17.33 14.47 1.54
C LEU A 96 16.68 15.04 0.27
N HIS A 97 17.50 15.36 -0.72
CA HIS A 97 17.10 15.89 -2.02
C HIS A 97 17.34 14.87 -3.14
N PRO A 98 16.36 14.62 -4.02
CA PRO A 98 16.43 13.57 -5.05
C PRO A 98 17.58 13.73 -6.07
N MET A 99 18.07 14.96 -6.25
CA MET A 99 19.16 15.28 -7.21
C MET A 99 20.54 15.35 -6.56
N LYS A 100 20.62 15.35 -5.23
CA LYS A 100 21.88 15.55 -4.49
C LYS A 100 22.26 14.34 -3.66
N ASP A 101 21.25 13.68 -3.07
CA ASP A 101 21.43 12.68 -2.02
C ASP A 101 20.91 11.31 -2.50
N PRO A 102 21.79 10.33 -2.80
CA PRO A 102 21.37 9.00 -3.23
C PRO A 102 20.49 8.30 -2.18
N GLU A 103 20.61 8.66 -0.91
CA GLU A 103 19.81 8.18 0.21
C GLU A 103 18.32 8.46 0.01
N PHE A 104 17.94 9.51 -0.74
CA PHE A 104 16.55 9.75 -1.12
C PHE A 104 15.98 8.55 -1.90
N TRP A 105 16.78 7.99 -2.81
CA TRP A 105 16.40 6.84 -3.61
C TRP A 105 16.45 5.55 -2.80
N TRP A 106 17.34 5.43 -1.81
CA TRP A 106 17.31 4.31 -0.86
C TRP A 106 16.03 4.32 -0.02
N ALA A 107 15.67 5.47 0.56
CA ALA A 107 14.45 5.64 1.32
C ALA A 107 13.21 5.35 0.46
N THR A 108 13.20 5.78 -0.80
CA THR A 108 12.14 5.46 -1.76
C THR A 108 12.11 3.97 -2.07
N GLY A 109 13.26 3.32 -2.30
CA GLY A 109 13.32 1.87 -2.54
C GLY A 109 12.82 1.05 -1.34
N VAL A 110 13.21 1.43 -0.12
CA VAL A 110 12.75 0.79 1.12
C VAL A 110 11.25 0.96 1.31
N ASP A 111 10.73 2.15 1.02
CA ASP A 111 9.30 2.44 1.04
C ASP A 111 8.53 1.53 0.07
N GLN A 112 8.96 1.42 -1.19
CA GLN A 112 8.32 0.54 -2.16
C GLN A 112 8.42 -0.93 -1.74
N PHE A 113 9.58 -1.37 -1.24
CA PHE A 113 9.78 -2.73 -0.77
C PHE A 113 8.86 -3.08 0.41
N ALA A 114 8.68 -2.16 1.37
CA ALA A 114 7.80 -2.37 2.52
C ALA A 114 6.33 -2.52 2.11
N HIS A 115 5.85 -1.74 1.13
CA HIS A 115 4.52 -1.91 0.55
C HIS A 115 4.38 -3.30 -0.11
N GLN A 116 5.37 -3.73 -0.89
CA GLN A 116 5.36 -5.05 -1.52
C GLN A 116 5.35 -6.21 -0.52
N LEU A 117 6.14 -6.12 0.56
CA LEU A 117 6.11 -7.10 1.64
C LEU A 117 4.73 -7.17 2.32
N THR A 118 4.08 -6.02 2.51
CA THR A 118 2.72 -5.94 3.07
C THR A 118 1.73 -6.70 2.17
N TYR A 119 1.82 -6.52 0.85
CA TYR A 119 0.96 -7.24 -0.10
C TYR A 119 1.24 -8.75 -0.12
N LEU A 120 2.51 -9.16 -0.09
CA LEU A 120 2.86 -10.58 0.01
C LEU A 120 2.30 -11.22 1.28
N PHE A 121 2.38 -10.52 2.41
CA PHE A 121 1.80 -10.97 3.67
C PHE A 121 0.28 -11.09 3.59
N ILE A 122 -0.41 -10.08 3.04
CA ILE A 122 -1.87 -10.11 2.85
C ILE A 122 -2.27 -11.32 1.98
N LEU A 123 -1.62 -11.51 0.84
CA LEU A 123 -1.93 -12.61 -0.08
C LEU A 123 -1.66 -13.98 0.54
N TRP A 124 -0.53 -14.12 1.25
CA TRP A 124 -0.26 -15.33 2.03
C TRP A 124 -1.36 -15.60 3.05
N TYR A 125 -1.71 -14.61 3.87
CA TYR A 125 -2.72 -14.78 4.91
C TYR A 125 -4.10 -15.14 4.33
N VAL A 126 -4.51 -14.45 3.26
CA VAL A 126 -5.77 -14.74 2.56
C VAL A 126 -5.76 -16.14 1.97
N ALA A 127 -4.69 -16.54 1.25
CA ALA A 127 -4.62 -17.84 0.59
C ALA A 127 -4.79 -19.02 1.56
N ASN A 128 -4.20 -18.94 2.75
CA ASN A 128 -4.33 -19.94 3.82
C ASN A 128 -5.76 -20.06 4.40
N ARG A 129 -6.73 -19.27 3.93
CA ARG A 129 -8.15 -19.36 4.29
C ARG A 129 -9.03 -19.95 3.20
N PHE A 130 -8.50 -20.18 2.01
CA PHE A 130 -9.23 -20.73 0.87
C PHE A 130 -8.74 -22.11 0.45
N PHE A 131 -7.48 -22.42 0.71
CA PHE A 131 -6.80 -23.65 0.31
C PHE A 131 -5.97 -24.18 1.48
#